data_AF-A0AAU2V0L3-F1
#
_entry.id   AF-A0AAU2V0L3-F1
#
_cell.length_a   1.000
_cell.length_b   1.000
_cell.length_c   1.000
_cell.angle_alpha   90.00
_cell.angle_beta   90.00
_cell.angle_gamma   90.00
#
_symmetry.space_group_name_H-M   'P 1'
#
loop_
_entity.id
_entity.type
_entity.pdbx_description
1 polymer ?
#
loop_
_entity_poly.entity_id
_entity_poly.type
_entity_poly.pdbx_seq_one_letter_code
_entity_poly.pdbx_strand_id
1 'polypeptide(L)' 'MGLADKLRNSAQSLTGRLKEGTGRATGNRRLKRKGRREQAGADLKQAGEKAKDSFRH' A
#
# COMPACT_ATOMS: atom_id res chain seq x y z
N MET A 1 -5.00 31.23 13.82
CA MET A 1 -5.36 29.98 13.13
C MET A 1 -6.88 29.91 13.00
N GLY A 2 -7.43 30.26 11.84
CA GLY A 2 -8.86 30.57 11.67
C GLY A 2 -9.75 29.34 11.46
N LEU A 3 -11.07 29.51 11.68
CA LEU A 3 -12.12 28.50 11.43
C LEU A 3 -12.03 27.87 10.05
N ALA A 4 -11.68 28.65 9.02
CA ALA A 4 -11.47 28.16 7.66
C ALA A 4 -10.37 27.09 7.55
N ASP A 5 -9.32 27.19 8.37
CA ASP A 5 -8.22 26.22 8.42
C ASP A 5 -8.68 24.90 9.04
N LYS A 6 -9.47 24.96 10.12
CA LYS A 6 -10.09 23.77 10.75
C LYS A 6 -11.10 23.08 9.83
N LEU A 7 -11.89 23.86 9.09
CA LEU A 7 -12.87 23.36 8.13
C LEU A 7 -12.19 22.72 6.93
N ARG A 8 -11.13 23.33 6.40
CA ARG A 8 -10.32 22.78 5.31
C ARG A 8 -9.59 21.50 5.74
N ASN A 9 -9.04 21.45 6.95
CA ASN A 9 -8.42 20.24 7.49
C ASN A 9 -9.44 19.10 7.70
N SER A 10 -10.65 19.44 8.16
CA SER A 10 -11.75 18.48 8.32
C SER A 10 -12.27 17.98 6.97
N ALA A 11 -12.44 18.88 5.99
CA ALA A 11 -12.87 18.55 4.63
C ALA A 11 -11.82 17.69 3.90
N GLN A 12 -10.52 17.98 4.07
CA GLN A 12 -9.44 17.14 3.56
C GLN A 12 -9.43 15.76 4.22
N SER A 13 -9.65 15.68 5.54
CA SER A 13 -9.80 14.39 6.23
C SER A 13 -11.01 13.59 5.75
N LEU A 14 -12.16 14.24 5.56
CA LEU A 14 -13.38 13.61 5.07
C LEU A 14 -13.22 13.12 3.63
N THR A 15 -12.64 13.95 2.76
CA THR A 15 -12.32 13.62 1.36
C THR A 15 -11.29 12.51 1.28
N GLY A 16 -10.29 12.51 2.18
CA GLY A 16 -9.29 11.46 2.30
C GLY A 16 -9.92 10.12 2.67
N ARG A 17 -10.79 10.10 3.69
CA ARG A 17 -11.54 8.89 4.09
C ARG A 17 -12.50 8.40 3.01
N LEU A 18 -13.14 9.31 2.27
CA LEU A 18 -13.97 8.96 1.11
C LEU A 18 -13.15 8.35 -0.02
N LYS A 19 -11.97 8.91 -0.34
CA LYS A 19 -11.04 8.35 -1.33
C LYS A 19 -10.47 7.01 -0.89
N GLU A 20 -10.17 6.83 0.39
CA GLU A 20 -9.64 5.57 0.93
C GLU A 20 -10.72 4.48 0.96
N GLY A 21 -11.94 4.84 1.38
CA GLY A 21 -13.11 3.97 1.34
C GLY A 21 -13.47 3.58 -0.10
N THR A 22 -13.50 4.56 -1.02
CA THR A 22 -13.71 4.33 -2.45
C THR A 22 -12.57 3.55 -3.08
N GLY A 23 -11.32 3.76 -2.67
CA GLY A 23 -10.15 3.03 -3.16
C GLY A 23 -10.15 1.57 -2.73
N ARG A 24 -10.59 1.29 -1.49
CA ARG A 24 -10.82 -0.08 -0.99
C ARG A 24 -12.05 -0.72 -1.65
N ALA A 25 -13.16 0.01 -1.79
CA ALA A 25 -14.42 -0.48 -2.34
C ALA A 25 -14.41 -0.67 -3.86
N THR A 26 -13.77 0.24 -4.61
CA THR A 26 -13.45 0.09 -6.05
C THR A 26 -12.54 -1.11 -6.29
N GLY A 27 -11.96 -1.69 -5.22
CA GLY A 27 -11.48 -3.06 -5.21
C GLY A 27 -10.63 -3.32 -6.44
N ASN A 28 -9.60 -2.48 -6.62
CA ASN A 28 -8.81 -2.43 -7.84
C ASN A 28 -8.11 -3.78 -7.99
N ARG A 29 -8.78 -4.77 -8.60
CA ARG A 29 -8.31 -6.14 -8.82
C ARG A 29 -6.97 -6.13 -9.53
N ARG A 30 -6.66 -5.05 -10.26
CA ARG A 30 -5.33 -4.74 -10.80
C ARG A 30 -4.28 -4.50 -9.72
N LEU A 31 -4.51 -3.62 -8.73
CA LEU A 31 -3.56 -3.36 -7.65
C LEU A 31 -3.39 -4.55 -6.71
N LYS A 32 -4.47 -5.25 -6.34
CA LYS A 32 -4.39 -6.43 -5.46
C LYS A 32 -3.60 -7.59 -6.11
N ARG A 33 -3.74 -7.75 -7.43
CA ARG A 33 -3.02 -8.76 -8.21
C ARG A 33 -1.57 -8.35 -8.51
N LYS A 34 -1.29 -7.06 -8.67
CA LYS A 34 0.08 -6.53 -8.80
C LYS A 34 0.85 -6.65 -7.49
N GLY A 35 0.23 -6.26 -6.37
CA GLY A 35 0.77 -6.42 -5.02
C GLY A 35 1.05 -7.88 -4.65
N ARG A 36 0.16 -8.83 -4.97
CA ARG A 36 0.45 -10.26 -4.77
C ARG A 36 1.61 -10.77 -5.61
N ARG A 37 1.78 -10.29 -6.85
CA ARG A 37 2.91 -10.67 -7.71
C ARG A 37 4.23 -10.07 -7.23
N GLU A 38 4.21 -8.82 -6.76
CA GLU A 38 5.39 -8.18 -6.15
C GLU A 38 5.78 -8.85 -4.84
N GLN A 39 4.82 -9.18 -3.98
CA GLN A 39 5.07 -9.94 -2.75
C GLN A 39 5.69 -11.31 -3.05
N ALA A 40 5.07 -12.08 -3.96
CA ALA A 40 5.62 -13.39 -4.35
C ALA A 40 7.03 -13.29 -4.93
N GLY A 41 7.33 -12.25 -5.73
CA GLY A 41 8.67 -12.01 -6.26
C GLY A 41 9.68 -11.61 -5.18
N ALA A 42 9.26 -10.83 -4.19
CA ALA A 42 10.11 -10.44 -3.07
C ALA A 42 10.44 -11.62 -2.15
N ASP A 43 9.44 -12.44 -1.80
CA ASP A 43 9.63 -13.68 -1.02
C ASP A 43 10.57 -14.66 -1.73
N LEU A 44 10.41 -14.84 -3.05
CA LEU A 44 11.31 -15.68 -3.85
C LEU A 44 12.74 -15.14 -3.89
N LYS A 45 12.92 -13.82 -4.01
CA LYS A 45 14.25 -13.20 -3.95
C LYS A 45 14.90 -13.40 -2.59
N GLN A 46 14.19 -13.11 -1.50
CA GLN A 46 14.73 -13.30 -0.15
C GLN A 46 15.05 -14.76 0.14
N ALA A 47 14.21 -15.71 -0.29
CA ALA A 47 14.50 -17.14 -0.15
C ALA A 47 15.72 -17.56 -0.97
N GLY A 48 15.86 -17.04 -2.21
CA GLY A 48 17.01 -17.29 -3.06
C GLY A 48 18.31 -16.69 -2.52
N GLU A 49 18.25 -15.49 -1.95
CA GLU A 49 19.42 -14.86 -1.30
C GLU A 49 19.81 -15.61 -0.03
N LYS A 50 18.86 -15.99 0.84
CA LYS A 50 19.16 -16.83 2.01
C LYS A 50 19.76 -18.19 1.64
N ALA A 51 19.24 -18.83 0.59
CA ALA A 51 19.78 -20.08 0.10
C ALA A 51 21.23 -19.88 -0.38
N LYS A 52 21.48 -18.88 -1.24
CA LYS A 52 22.84 -18.56 -1.73
C LYS A 52 23.81 -18.21 -0.61
N ASP A 53 23.36 -17.47 0.40
CA ASP A 53 24.17 -17.10 1.56
C ASP A 53 24.55 -18.35 2.36
N SER A 54 23.61 -19.28 2.55
CA SER A 54 23.86 -20.57 3.22
C SER A 54 24.80 -21.49 2.41
N PHE A 55 24.77 -21.43 1.08
CA PHE A 55 25.69 -22.18 0.21
C PHE A 55 27.07 -21.51 0.04
N ARG A 56 27.22 -20.25 0.45
CA ARG A 56 28.48 -19.51 0.42
C ARG A 56 29.25 -19.60 1.75
N HIS A 57 28.73 -20.34 2.73
CA HIS A 57 29.46 -20.72 3.94
C HIS A 57 30.35 -21.94 3.69
#